data_AF-A0A0G0QDV1-F1
#
_entry.id   AF-A0A0G0QDV1-F1
#
_cell.length_a   1.000
_cell.length_b   1.000
_cell.length_c   1.000
_cell.angle_alpha   90.00
_cell.angle_beta   90.00
_cell.angle_gamma   90.00
#
_symmetry.space_group_name_H-M   'P 1'
#
loop_
_entity.id
_entity.type
_entity.pdbx_description
1 polymer ?
#
loop_
_entity_poly.entity_id
_entity_poly.type
_entity_poly.pdbx_seq_one_letter_code
_entity_poly.pdbx_strand_id
1 'polypeptide(L)'
;MKSEKPVPVGLLVLLAFAAVVGLVWYAAASDLALQNFFLPRQEAIRRKTFEESKAYNQGMVQELQNMQWDYTQADEKGKEALRSLILHRTADYDLDKLPENLRTFVEDLREESQHSETN
;
A
#
# COMPACT_ATOMS: atom_id res chain seq x y z
N MET A 1 -57.01 46.27 -12.81
CA MET A 1 -56.10 46.05 -13.96
C MET A 1 -54.67 46.14 -13.45
N LYS A 2 -53.94 45.02 -13.38
CA LYS A 2 -52.57 44.97 -12.89
C LYS A 2 -51.65 45.28 -14.09
N SER A 3 -50.95 46.43 -14.07
CA SER A 3 -50.05 46.80 -15.17
C SER A 3 -48.76 45.98 -15.05
N GLU A 4 -48.54 45.04 -15.96
CA GLU A 4 -47.23 44.41 -16.13
C GLU A 4 -46.33 45.40 -16.88
N LYS A 5 -45.33 45.94 -16.20
CA LYS A 5 -44.31 46.78 -16.84
C LYS A 5 -43.40 45.87 -17.67
N PRO A 6 -43.12 46.20 -18.95
CA PRO A 6 -42.28 45.36 -19.78
C PRO A 6 -40.85 45.31 -19.21
N VAL A 7 -40.32 44.10 -19.06
CA VAL A 7 -38.95 43.91 -18.60
C VAL A 7 -38.00 44.46 -19.66
N PRO A 8 -37.07 45.36 -19.31
CA PRO A 8 -36.14 45.91 -20.30
C PRO A 8 -35.22 44.81 -20.82
N VAL A 9 -35.05 44.75 -22.14
CA VAL A 9 -34.22 43.74 -22.83
C VAL A 9 -32.80 43.70 -22.26
N GLY A 10 -32.25 44.86 -21.87
CA GLY A 10 -30.95 44.95 -21.21
C GLY A 10 -30.86 44.18 -19.88
N LEU A 11 -31.94 44.14 -19.09
CA LEU A 11 -32.00 43.34 -17.85
C LEU A 11 -32.03 41.85 -18.16
N LEU A 12 -32.75 41.43 -19.21
CA LEU A 12 -32.79 40.02 -19.62
C LEU A 12 -31.41 39.53 -20.08
N VAL A 13 -30.68 40.35 -20.83
CA VAL A 13 -29.29 40.03 -21.26
C VAL A 13 -28.34 39.95 -20.06
N LEU A 14 -28.45 40.87 -19.10
CA LEU A 14 -27.62 40.87 -17.89
C LEU A 14 -27.90 39.63 -17.02
N LEU A 15 -29.17 39.25 -16.87
CA LEU A 15 -29.55 38.05 -16.13
C LEU A 15 -29.08 36.78 -16.84
N ALA A 16 -29.20 36.71 -18.18
CA ALA A 16 -28.68 35.59 -18.95
C ALA A 16 -27.16 35.47 -18.82
N PHE A 17 -26.43 36.59 -18.90
CA PHE A 17 -24.99 36.61 -18.72
C PHE A 17 -24.58 36.18 -17.30
N ALA A 18 -25.24 36.72 -16.27
CA ALA A 18 -25.00 36.33 -14.88
C ALA A 18 -25.29 34.84 -14.64
N ALA A 19 -26.32 34.28 -15.28
CA ALA A 19 -26.63 32.85 -15.20
C ALA A 19 -25.53 31.99 -15.83
N VAL A 20 -24.99 32.38 -16.98
CA VAL A 20 -23.88 31.67 -17.64
C VAL A 20 -22.61 31.72 -16.78
N VAL A 21 -22.26 32.90 -16.26
CA VAL A 21 -21.09 33.07 -15.37
C VAL A 21 -21.27 32.25 -14.09
N GLY A 22 -22.47 32.25 -13.50
CA GLY A 22 -22.80 31.45 -12.32
C GLY A 22 -22.69 29.95 -12.58
N LEU A 23 -23.14 29.47 -13.74
CA LEU A 23 -23.01 28.06 -14.14
C LEU A 23 -21.55 27.65 -14.34
N VAL A 24 -20.73 28.49 -14.99
CA VAL A 24 -19.29 28.21 -15.17
C VAL A 24 -18.59 28.16 -13.81
N TRP A 25 -18.90 29.10 -12.90
CA TRP A 25 -18.36 29.10 -11.55
C TRP A 25 -18.78 27.87 -10.74
N TYR A 26 -20.05 27.47 -10.85
CA TYR A 26 -20.55 26.28 -10.17
C TYR A 26 -19.88 25.00 -10.69
N ALA A 27 -19.73 24.87 -12.01
CA ALA A 27 -19.03 23.75 -12.61
C ALA A 27 -17.56 23.69 -12.13
N ALA A 28 -16.84 24.80 -12.15
CA ALA A 28 -15.46 24.87 -11.68
C ALA A 28 -15.33 24.56 -10.17
N ALA A 29 -16.24 25.08 -9.33
CA ALA A 29 -16.26 24.80 -7.90
C ALA A 29 -16.57 23.32 -7.59
N SER A 30 -17.46 22.70 -8.37
CA SER A 30 -17.79 21.29 -8.21
C SER A 30 -16.59 20.38 -8.54
N ASP A 31 -15.82 20.71 -9.58
CA ASP A 31 -14.65 19.95 -9.97
C ASP A 31 -13.52 20.05 -8.93
N LEU A 32 -13.26 21.27 -8.41
CA LEU A 32 -12.30 21.46 -7.32
C LEU A 32 -12.73 20.76 -6.02
N ALA A 33 -14.02 20.75 -5.70
CA ALA A 33 -14.55 20.04 -4.54
C ALA A 33 -14.37 18.53 -4.66
N LEU A 34 -14.61 17.96 -5.85
CA LEU A 34 -14.38 16.54 -6.13
C LEU A 34 -12.89 16.22 -6.04
N GLN A 35 -12.02 16.99 -6.69
CA GLN A 35 -10.57 16.76 -6.65
C GLN A 35 -10.04 16.82 -5.21
N ASN A 36 -10.39 17.84 -4.43
CA ASN A 36 -9.95 17.95 -3.04
C ASN A 36 -10.47 16.83 -2.13
N PHE A 37 -11.58 16.18 -2.49
CA PHE A 37 -12.12 15.05 -1.73
C PHE A 37 -11.48 13.70 -2.13
N PHE A 38 -11.14 13.52 -3.40
CA PHE A 38 -10.58 12.27 -3.92
C PHE A 38 -9.05 12.21 -3.89
N LEU A 39 -8.35 13.33 -4.03
CA LEU A 39 -6.88 13.42 -3.93
C LEU A 39 -6.31 12.87 -2.60
N PRO A 40 -6.78 13.30 -1.42
CA PRO A 40 -6.22 12.82 -0.15
C PRO A 40 -6.48 11.32 0.06
N ARG A 41 -7.53 10.76 -0.55
CA ARG A 41 -7.83 9.33 -0.45
C ARG A 41 -6.81 8.48 -1.21
N GLN A 42 -6.35 8.93 -2.37
CA GLN A 42 -5.33 8.23 -3.16
C GLN A 42 -3.98 8.23 -2.45
N GLU A 43 -3.58 9.38 -1.89
CA GLU A 43 -2.34 9.47 -1.11
C GLU A 43 -2.38 8.63 0.16
N ALA A 44 -3.53 8.62 0.86
CA ALA A 44 -3.72 7.80 2.04
C ALA A 44 -3.60 6.30 1.72
N ILE A 45 -4.15 5.84 0.59
CA ILE A 45 -4.01 4.43 0.15
C ILE A 45 -2.55 4.10 -0.18
N ARG A 46 -1.86 4.98 -0.94
CA ARG A 46 -0.43 4.78 -1.26
C ARG A 46 0.43 4.71 -0.01
N ARG A 47 0.13 5.56 0.99
CA ARG A 47 0.83 5.56 2.26
C ARG A 47 0.55 4.29 3.06
N LYS A 48 -0.72 3.88 3.18
CA LYS A 48 -1.10 2.65 3.89
C LYS A 48 -0.45 1.41 3.28
N THR A 49 -0.51 1.26 1.96
CA THR A 49 0.12 0.12 1.27
C THR A 49 1.64 0.09 1.48
N PHE A 50 2.29 1.26 1.49
CA PHE A 50 3.71 1.36 1.81
C PHE A 50 4.02 1.00 3.28
N GLU A 51 3.23 1.52 4.22
CA GLU A 51 3.37 1.22 5.65
C GLU A 51 3.12 -0.25 5.95
N GLU A 52 2.11 -0.85 5.33
CA GLU A 52 1.79 -2.28 5.41
C GLU A 52 2.93 -3.13 4.84
N SER A 53 3.46 -2.79 3.66
CA SER A 53 4.60 -3.50 3.06
C SER A 53 5.85 -3.41 3.95
N LYS A 54 6.11 -2.23 4.52
CA LYS A 54 7.23 -2.03 5.44
C LYS A 54 7.05 -2.84 6.72
N ALA A 55 5.86 -2.82 7.31
CA ALA A 55 5.54 -3.59 8.51
C ALA A 55 5.64 -5.10 8.25
N TYR A 56 5.19 -5.56 7.08
CA TYR A 56 5.34 -6.95 6.66
C TYR A 56 6.82 -7.37 6.57
N ASN A 57 7.65 -6.60 5.87
CA ASN A 57 9.08 -6.90 5.76
C ASN A 57 9.77 -6.91 7.13
N GLN A 58 9.46 -5.91 7.99
CA GLN A 58 10.01 -5.83 9.33
C GLN A 58 9.58 -7.01 10.22
N GLY A 59 8.30 -7.40 10.13
CA GLY A 59 7.78 -8.57 10.84
C GLY A 59 8.46 -9.87 10.39
N MET A 60 8.65 -10.04 9.07
CA MET A 60 9.35 -11.20 8.51
C MET A 60 10.78 -11.29 9.02
N VAL A 61 11.52 -10.17 9.03
CA VAL A 61 12.90 -10.11 9.56
C VAL A 61 12.94 -10.49 11.04
N GLN A 62 12.05 -9.94 11.86
CA GLN A 62 12.00 -10.25 13.29
C GLN A 62 11.67 -11.72 13.54
N GLU A 63 10.75 -12.28 12.78
CA GLU A 63 10.37 -13.67 12.90
C GLU A 63 11.50 -14.62 12.49
N LEU A 64 12.19 -14.33 11.38
CA LEU A 64 13.36 -15.10 10.95
C LEU A 64 14.52 -15.01 11.93
N GLN A 65 14.73 -13.87 12.59
CA GLN A 65 15.71 -13.75 13.68
C GLN A 65 15.33 -14.63 14.87
N ASN A 66 14.06 -14.63 15.28
CA ASN A 66 13.58 -15.51 16.35
C ASN A 66 13.77 -16.98 16.00
N MET A 67 13.38 -17.38 14.77
CA MET A 67 13.59 -18.75 14.30
C MET A 67 15.07 -19.11 14.20
N GLN A 68 15.95 -18.17 13.85
CA GLN A 68 17.40 -18.39 13.87
C GLN A 68 17.90 -18.65 15.30
N TRP A 69 17.47 -17.86 16.28
CA TRP A 69 17.79 -18.09 17.69
C TRP A 69 17.27 -19.45 18.18
N ASP A 70 16.04 -19.82 17.82
CA ASP A 70 15.46 -21.12 18.17
C ASP A 70 16.24 -22.26 17.50
N TYR A 71 16.63 -22.10 16.24
CA TYR A 71 17.43 -23.08 15.49
C TYR A 71 18.78 -23.32 16.17
N THR A 72 19.44 -22.27 16.65
CA THR A 72 20.74 -22.42 17.33
C THR A 72 20.63 -23.14 18.68
N GLN A 73 19.48 -23.06 19.35
CA GLN A 73 19.25 -23.66 20.67
C GLN A 73 18.59 -25.04 20.61
N ALA A 74 17.98 -25.40 19.48
CA ALA A 74 17.27 -26.64 19.29
C ALA A 74 18.20 -27.87 19.23
N ASP A 75 17.65 -29.03 19.60
CA ASP A 75 18.23 -30.35 19.35
C ASP A 75 18.18 -30.69 17.84
N GLU A 76 18.90 -31.73 17.40
CA GLU A 76 18.99 -32.08 15.98
C GLU A 76 17.63 -32.28 15.31
N LYS A 77 16.68 -32.90 16.03
CA LYS A 77 15.31 -33.10 15.54
C LYS A 77 14.53 -31.79 15.46
N GLY A 78 14.70 -30.89 16.44
CA GLY A 78 14.12 -29.55 16.40
C GLY A 78 14.70 -28.68 15.29
N LYS A 79 16.01 -28.81 15.02
CA LYS A 79 16.69 -28.13 13.90
C LYS A 79 16.13 -28.54 12.55
N GLU A 80 15.90 -29.84 12.32
CA GLU A 80 15.30 -30.32 11.06
C GLU A 80 13.90 -29.71 10.82
N ALA A 81 13.05 -29.72 11.85
CA ALA A 81 11.71 -29.13 11.76
C ALA A 81 11.75 -27.61 11.52
N LEU A 82 12.62 -26.89 12.25
CA LEU A 82 12.81 -25.45 12.08
C LEU A 82 13.37 -25.11 10.71
N ARG A 83 14.32 -25.90 10.18
CA ARG A 83 14.83 -25.73 8.82
C ARG A 83 13.71 -25.81 7.79
N SER A 84 12.89 -26.86 7.84
CA SER A 84 11.76 -27.02 6.94
C SER A 84 10.79 -25.85 7.02
N LEU A 85 10.48 -25.38 8.23
CA LEU A 85 9.61 -24.22 8.45
C LEU A 85 10.20 -22.92 7.89
N ILE A 86 11.49 -22.65 8.15
CA ILE A 86 12.19 -21.46 7.66
C ILE A 86 12.25 -21.46 6.13
N LEU A 87 12.61 -22.59 5.52
CA LEU A 87 12.68 -22.72 4.06
C LEU A 87 11.30 -22.60 3.41
N HIS A 88 10.25 -23.18 4.01
CA HIS A 88 8.89 -23.02 3.53
C HIS A 88 8.43 -21.56 3.60
N ARG A 89 8.71 -20.87 4.70
CA ARG A 89 8.31 -19.47 4.90
C ARG A 89 9.03 -18.49 3.98
N THR A 90 10.28 -18.81 3.63
CA THR A 90 11.11 -17.99 2.73
C THR A 90 10.97 -18.38 1.25
N ALA A 91 10.19 -19.41 0.92
CA ALA A 91 10.02 -19.88 -0.46
C ALA A 91 9.42 -18.81 -1.39
N ASP A 92 8.43 -18.07 -0.90
CA ASP A 92 7.74 -17.02 -1.66
C ASP A 92 8.20 -15.59 -1.29
N TYR A 93 9.21 -15.48 -0.42
CA TYR A 93 9.73 -14.19 0.04
C TYR A 93 10.96 -13.76 -0.76
N ASP A 94 11.05 -12.45 -1.05
CA ASP A 94 12.18 -11.86 -1.74
C ASP A 94 13.39 -11.73 -0.80
N LEU A 95 14.38 -12.61 -0.99
CA LEU A 95 15.59 -12.68 -0.16
C LEU A 95 16.43 -11.39 -0.20
N ASP A 96 16.32 -10.57 -1.25
CA ASP A 96 17.02 -9.29 -1.34
C ASP A 96 16.49 -8.25 -0.34
N LYS A 97 15.29 -8.48 0.22
CA LYS A 97 14.71 -7.67 1.30
C LYS A 97 15.16 -8.09 2.69
N LEU A 98 15.89 -9.21 2.81
CA LEU A 98 16.47 -9.63 4.08
C LEU A 98 17.80 -8.92 4.33
N PRO A 99 18.10 -8.59 5.60
CA PRO A 99 19.46 -8.30 6.03
C PRO A 99 20.42 -9.42 5.61
N GLU A 100 21.65 -9.05 5.25
CA GLU A 100 22.68 -9.96 4.72
C GLU A 100 22.90 -11.19 5.63
N ASN A 101 22.93 -11.00 6.95
CA ASN A 101 23.10 -12.08 7.91
C ASN A 101 21.98 -13.13 7.88
N LEU A 102 20.73 -12.72 7.65
CA LEU A 102 19.60 -13.64 7.54
C LEU A 102 19.55 -14.31 6.16
N ARG A 103 19.94 -13.58 5.12
CA ARG A 103 20.03 -14.13 3.77
C ARG A 103 21.02 -15.29 3.74
N THR A 104 22.24 -15.08 4.23
CA THR A 104 23.26 -16.13 4.31
C THR A 104 22.77 -17.31 5.13
N PHE A 105 22.13 -17.07 6.28
CA PHE A 105 21.57 -18.15 7.09
C PHE A 105 20.54 -19.00 6.32
N VAL A 106 19.63 -18.38 5.56
CA VAL A 106 18.63 -19.11 4.76
C VAL A 106 19.28 -19.86 3.60
N GLU A 107 20.31 -19.28 2.97
CA GLU A 107 21.10 -19.91 1.91
C GLU A 107 21.84 -21.15 2.46
N ASP A 108 22.52 -21.03 3.59
CA ASP A 108 23.20 -22.13 4.27
C ASP A 108 22.23 -23.28 4.58
N LEU A 109 21.03 -22.95 5.11
CA LEU A 109 19.99 -23.95 5.39
C LEU A 109 19.51 -24.67 4.12
N ARG A 110 19.44 -23.95 2.99
CA ARG A 110 19.02 -24.51 1.70
C ARG A 110 20.08 -25.48 1.17
N GLU A 111 21.35 -25.11 1.25
CA GLU A 111 22.46 -25.98 0.85
C GLU A 111 22.54 -27.25 1.72
N GLU A 112 22.33 -27.11 3.02
CA GLU A 112 22.35 -28.23 3.97
C GLU A 112 21.18 -29.19 3.72
N SER A 113 19.98 -28.69 3.39
CA SER A 113 18.82 -29.54 3.05
C SER A 113 19.04 -30.38 1.79
N GLN A 114 19.76 -29.86 0.80
CA GLN A 114 20.02 -30.56 -0.46
C GLN A 114 21.04 -31.70 -0.29
N HIS A 115 22.00 -31.56 0.62
CA HIS A 115 22.98 -32.61 0.90
C HIS A 115 22.36 -33.80 1.64
N SER A 116 21.37 -33.56 2.52
CA SER A 116 20.67 -34.62 3.24
C SER A 116 19.82 -35.54 2.37
N GLU A 117 19.41 -35.13 1.17
CA GLU A 117 18.63 -35.98 0.24
C GLU A 117 19.52 -36.91 -0.64
N THR A 118 20.84 -36.74 -0.60
CA THR A 118 21.79 -37.46 -1.48
C THR A 118 22.56 -38.60 -0.81
N ASN A 119 22.23 -38.94 0.44
CA ASN A 119 22.86 -39.99 1.25
C ASN A 119 21.81 -40.92 1.84
#